data_AF-A0A4Y2HQL4-F1
#
_entry.id   AF-A0A4Y2HQL4-F1
#
_cell.length_a   1.000
_cell.length_b   1.000
_cell.length_c   1.000
_cell.angle_alpha   90.00
_cell.angle_beta   90.00
_cell.angle_gamma   90.00
#
_symmetry.space_group_name_H-M   'P 1'
#
loop_
_entity.id
_entity.type
_entity.pdbx_description
1 polymer ?
#
loop_
_entity_poly.entity_id
_entity_poly.type
_entity_poly.pdbx_seq_one_letter_code
_entity_poly.pdbx_strand_id
1 'polypeptide(L)'
;MQTDISVRALRMITGDTWSSSEIHKAQLEDPDNRPIKEKKLKSVDRPSWQEISPESPATKRYWALWDSLHLKDGVLYRKWENDYGSSCQWQLIFPKIRIQEVLQETYNRASGGHFGVMKTLRRIRERFYWDRLRADGRRDIVQRMSNLQSPKRT
;
A
#
# COMPACT_ATOMS: atom_id res chain seq x y z
N MET A 1 23.71 22.61 2.45
CA MET A 1 22.79 22.07 1.42
C MET A 1 21.86 21.07 2.10
N GLN A 2 20.71 21.53 2.60
CA GLN A 2 19.81 20.73 3.45
C GLN A 2 18.35 21.07 3.09
N THR A 3 17.95 20.74 1.87
CA THR A 3 16.58 21.03 1.37
C THR A 3 15.94 19.89 0.58
N ASP A 4 16.61 18.75 0.40
CA ASP A 4 16.09 17.70 -0.49
C ASP A 4 15.17 16.67 0.23
N ILE A 5 15.47 16.35 1.49
CA ILE A 5 14.79 15.28 2.25
C ILE A 5 13.37 15.69 2.69
N SER A 6 13.14 16.99 2.88
CA SER A 6 11.82 17.56 3.25
C SER A 6 10.83 17.66 2.08
N VAL A 7 11.28 17.56 0.82
CA VAL A 7 10.40 17.59 -0.35
C VAL A 7 9.92 16.17 -0.70
N ARG A 8 10.82 15.18 -0.62
CA ARG A 8 10.54 13.78 -1.02
C ARG A 8 9.39 13.10 -0.28
N ALA A 9 9.25 13.29 1.03
CA ALA A 9 8.17 12.67 1.77
C ALA A 9 6.89 13.53 1.91
N LEU A 10 6.91 14.79 1.45
CA LEU A 10 5.66 15.48 1.10
C LEU A 10 5.09 14.86 -0.18
N ARG A 11 5.95 14.58 -1.19
CA ARG A 11 5.58 13.82 -2.40
C ARG A 11 5.00 12.43 -2.10
N MET A 12 5.55 11.71 -1.11
CA MET A 12 5.04 10.38 -0.68
C MET A 12 3.59 10.44 -0.21
N ILE A 13 3.29 11.49 0.53
CA ILE A 13 1.97 11.75 1.10
C ILE A 13 1.07 12.43 0.08
N THR A 14 1.55 13.01 -1.02
CA THR A 14 0.69 13.58 -2.08
C THR A 14 0.43 12.61 -3.23
N GLY A 15 1.23 11.55 -3.38
CA GLY A 15 1.15 10.59 -4.49
C GLY A 15 2.21 10.81 -5.58
N ASP A 16 3.16 11.71 -5.35
CA ASP A 16 4.09 12.23 -6.35
C ASP A 16 5.51 11.63 -6.27
N THR A 17 5.71 10.56 -5.49
CA THR A 17 7.06 9.95 -5.32
C THR A 17 7.42 8.97 -6.41
N TRP A 18 6.45 8.18 -6.86
CA TRP A 18 6.67 7.17 -7.88
C TRP A 18 5.80 7.48 -9.08
N SER A 19 6.40 7.36 -10.25
CA SER A 19 5.64 7.39 -11.50
C SER A 19 4.67 6.21 -11.55
N SER A 20 3.56 6.38 -12.26
CA SER A 20 2.60 5.29 -12.50
C SER A 20 3.27 4.06 -13.11
N SER A 21 4.31 4.23 -13.92
CA SER A 21 5.06 3.12 -14.53
C SER A 21 5.89 2.33 -13.51
N GLU A 22 6.55 2.98 -12.56
CA GLU A 22 7.29 2.31 -11.48
C GLU A 22 6.36 1.50 -10.59
N ILE A 23 5.23 2.09 -10.19
CA ILE A 23 4.22 1.39 -9.39
C ILE A 23 3.58 0.26 -10.21
N HIS A 24 3.31 0.51 -11.49
CA HIS A 24 2.75 -0.49 -12.38
C HIS A 24 3.64 -1.74 -12.41
N LYS A 25 4.95 -1.53 -12.64
CA LYS A 25 5.97 -2.57 -12.66
C LYS A 25 6.07 -3.27 -11.31
N ALA A 26 6.16 -2.53 -10.21
CA ALA A 26 6.28 -3.10 -8.87
C ALA A 26 5.07 -3.98 -8.50
N GLN A 27 3.84 -3.63 -8.92
CA GLN A 27 2.66 -4.47 -8.72
C GLN A 27 2.69 -5.77 -9.54
N LEU A 28 3.34 -5.78 -10.71
CA LEU A 28 3.51 -6.98 -11.53
C LEU A 28 4.67 -7.86 -11.02
N GLU A 29 5.67 -7.28 -10.36
CA GLU A 29 6.75 -8.04 -9.74
C GLU A 29 6.35 -8.65 -8.38
N ASP A 30 5.34 -8.08 -7.73
CA ASP A 30 4.84 -8.55 -6.45
C ASP A 30 4.00 -9.83 -6.60
N PRO A 31 4.35 -10.94 -5.93
CA PRO A 31 3.67 -12.23 -6.11
C PRO A 31 2.23 -12.25 -5.62
N ASP A 32 1.85 -11.36 -4.69
CA ASP A 32 0.48 -11.27 -4.16
C ASP A 32 -0.38 -10.31 -5.00
N ASN A 33 0.20 -9.28 -5.60
CA ASN A 33 -0.52 -8.32 -6.43
C ASN A 33 -0.61 -8.74 -7.90
N ARG A 34 0.43 -9.38 -8.45
CA ARG A 34 0.52 -9.75 -9.86
C ARG A 34 -0.69 -10.56 -10.34
N PRO A 35 -1.13 -11.64 -9.67
CA PRO A 35 -2.17 -12.49 -10.24
C PRO A 35 -3.51 -11.74 -10.37
N ILE A 36 -3.86 -10.94 -9.36
CA ILE A 36 -5.11 -10.18 -9.39
C ILE A 36 -5.05 -9.04 -10.41
N LYS A 37 -3.88 -8.39 -10.54
CA LYS A 37 -3.66 -7.31 -11.49
C LYS A 37 -3.75 -7.81 -12.93
N GLU A 38 -3.08 -8.92 -13.25
CA GLU A 38 -3.14 -9.52 -14.59
C GLU A 38 -4.58 -9.89 -14.96
N LYS A 39 -5.34 -10.46 -14.02
CA LYS A 39 -6.75 -10.78 -14.23
C LYS A 39 -7.58 -9.51 -14.48
N LYS A 40 -7.35 -8.43 -13.72
CA LYS A 40 -8.06 -7.15 -13.87
C LYS A 40 -7.70 -6.42 -15.17
N LEU A 41 -6.49 -6.62 -15.69
CA LEU A 41 -6.06 -6.11 -17.00
C LEU A 41 -6.72 -6.87 -18.16
N LYS A 42 -7.00 -8.18 -17.98
CA LYS A 42 -7.55 -9.05 -19.02
C LYS A 42 -9.07 -9.00 -19.13
N SER A 43 -9.77 -8.83 -18.01
CA SER A 43 -11.24 -8.84 -17.99
C SER A 43 -11.82 -7.92 -16.92
N VAL A 44 -13.01 -7.40 -17.22
CA VAL A 44 -13.87 -6.70 -16.25
C VAL A 44 -14.52 -7.69 -15.28
N ASP A 45 -14.77 -8.91 -15.75
CA ASP A 45 -15.49 -9.93 -15.00
C ASP A 45 -14.61 -10.53 -13.91
N ARG A 46 -15.24 -10.81 -12.78
CA ARG A 46 -14.56 -11.43 -11.65
C ARG A 46 -14.12 -12.84 -12.04
N PRO A 47 -12.84 -13.19 -11.84
CA PRO A 47 -12.35 -14.56 -12.01
C PRO A 47 -13.16 -15.53 -11.15
N SER A 48 -13.36 -16.74 -11.66
CA SER A 48 -14.02 -17.80 -10.89
C SER A 48 -13.20 -18.20 -9.65
N TRP A 49 -13.84 -18.89 -8.71
CA TRP A 49 -13.14 -19.43 -7.55
C TRP A 49 -12.06 -20.45 -7.96
N GLN A 50 -12.31 -21.28 -8.99
CA GLN A 50 -11.35 -22.28 -9.45
C GLN A 50 -10.03 -21.63 -9.89
N GLU A 51 -10.12 -20.50 -10.59
CA GLU A 51 -8.96 -19.74 -11.06
C GLU A 51 -8.16 -19.04 -9.95
N ILE A 52 -8.75 -18.81 -8.79
CA ILE A 52 -8.13 -18.06 -7.68
C ILE A 52 -7.82 -18.94 -6.46
N SER A 53 -8.45 -20.11 -6.35
CA SER A 53 -8.19 -21.07 -5.29
C SER A 53 -6.72 -21.52 -5.15
N PRO A 54 -5.88 -21.62 -6.21
CA PRO A 54 -4.46 -21.94 -6.03
C PRO A 54 -3.61 -20.75 -5.57
N GLU A 55 -4.14 -19.52 -5.65
CA GLU A 55 -3.37 -18.30 -5.36
C GLU A 55 -3.16 -18.08 -3.85
N SER A 56 -2.28 -17.12 -3.53
CA SER A 56 -1.97 -16.78 -2.15
C SER A 56 -3.19 -16.25 -1.38
N PRO A 57 -3.19 -16.35 -0.03
CA PRO A 57 -4.24 -15.75 0.80
C PRO A 57 -4.43 -14.24 0.56
N ALA A 58 -3.35 -13.51 0.23
CA ALA A 58 -3.41 -12.08 -0.06
C ALA A 58 -4.13 -11.83 -1.40
N THR A 59 -3.77 -12.58 -2.45
CA THR A 59 -4.46 -12.54 -3.75
C THR A 59 -5.95 -12.83 -3.60
N LYS A 60 -6.32 -13.86 -2.83
CA LYS A 60 -7.72 -14.22 -2.55
C LYS A 60 -8.50 -13.09 -1.86
N ARG A 61 -7.86 -12.31 -1.00
CA ARG A 61 -8.48 -11.15 -0.37
C ARG A 61 -8.67 -9.99 -1.34
N TYR A 62 -7.72 -9.77 -2.25
CA TYR A 62 -7.92 -8.81 -3.33
C TYR A 62 -9.05 -9.25 -4.27
N TRP A 63 -9.15 -10.56 -4.56
CA TRP A 63 -10.28 -11.12 -5.31
C TRP A 63 -11.62 -10.90 -4.61
N ALA A 64 -11.71 -11.05 -3.28
CA ALA A 64 -12.92 -10.73 -2.53
C ALA A 64 -13.33 -9.24 -2.63
N LEU A 65 -12.36 -8.37 -2.95
CA LEU A 65 -12.54 -6.94 -3.16
C LEU A 65 -12.73 -6.54 -4.62
N TRP A 66 -12.89 -7.50 -5.54
CA TRP A 66 -12.83 -7.27 -6.99
C TRP A 66 -13.61 -6.06 -7.51
N ASP A 67 -14.85 -5.86 -7.03
CA ASP A 67 -15.72 -4.78 -7.50
C ASP A 67 -15.22 -3.40 -7.05
N SER A 68 -14.49 -3.37 -5.93
CA SER A 68 -13.83 -2.16 -5.46
C SER A 68 -12.48 -1.92 -6.15
N LEU A 69 -11.92 -2.92 -6.85
CA LEU A 69 -10.65 -2.78 -7.54
C LEU A 69 -10.82 -2.12 -8.91
N HIS A 70 -9.97 -1.14 -9.21
CA HIS A 70 -9.97 -0.41 -10.47
C HIS A 70 -8.55 -0.16 -10.94
N LEU A 71 -8.37 -0.08 -12.26
CA LEU A 71 -7.12 0.32 -12.87
C LEU A 71 -7.17 1.81 -13.21
N LYS A 72 -6.08 2.52 -12.92
CA LYS A 72 -5.82 3.89 -13.39
C LYS A 72 -4.43 3.91 -13.98
N ASP A 73 -4.32 4.18 -15.28
CA ASP A 73 -3.04 4.12 -16.02
C ASP A 73 -2.28 2.81 -15.78
N GLY A 74 -3.02 1.69 -15.74
CA GLY A 74 -2.51 0.35 -15.45
C GLY A 74 -2.17 0.07 -13.98
N VAL A 75 -2.24 1.07 -13.10
CA VAL A 75 -1.99 0.89 -11.67
C VAL A 75 -3.26 0.44 -10.97
N LEU A 76 -3.15 -0.59 -10.13
CA LEU A 76 -4.29 -1.16 -9.39
C LEU A 76 -4.58 -0.36 -8.12
N TYR A 77 -5.81 0.13 -8.01
CA TYR A 77 -6.34 0.85 -6.86
C TYR A 77 -7.57 0.14 -6.30
N ARG A 78 -7.85 0.41 -5.03
CA ARG A 78 -9.12 0.12 -4.36
C ARG A 78 -9.90 1.42 -4.20
N LYS A 79 -11.15 1.41 -4.66
CA LYS A 79 -12.13 2.45 -4.40
C LYS A 79 -12.87 2.13 -3.11
N TRP A 80 -12.97 3.10 -2.21
CA TRP A 80 -13.84 3.02 -1.05
C TRP A 80 -14.80 4.21 -1.08
N GLU A 81 -16.09 3.93 -1.01
CA GLU A 81 -17.14 4.93 -0.82
C GLU A 81 -17.60 4.84 0.64
N ASN A 82 -17.81 5.97 1.29
CA ASN A 82 -18.48 5.97 2.59
C ASN A 82 -19.97 5.66 2.40
N ASP A 83 -20.67 5.25 3.47
CA ASP A 83 -22.09 4.86 3.44
C ASP A 83 -23.02 5.98 2.92
N TYR A 84 -22.51 7.22 2.86
CA TYR A 84 -23.21 8.41 2.37
C TYR A 84 -22.89 8.76 0.91
N GLY A 85 -22.06 7.97 0.21
CA GLY A 85 -21.65 8.20 -1.19
C GLY A 85 -20.85 9.49 -1.44
N SER A 86 -20.56 10.27 -0.39
CA SER A 86 -20.03 11.64 -0.47
C SER A 86 -18.51 11.71 -0.47
N SER A 87 -17.81 10.63 -0.10
CA SER A 87 -16.35 10.56 -0.19
C SER A 87 -15.90 9.30 -0.92
N CYS A 88 -15.28 9.48 -2.09
CA CYS A 88 -14.57 8.44 -2.81
C CYS A 88 -13.08 8.49 -2.42
N GLN A 89 -12.64 7.54 -1.62
CA GLN A 89 -11.23 7.37 -1.28
C GLN A 89 -10.59 6.33 -2.20
N TRP A 90 -9.52 6.72 -2.86
CA TRP A 90 -8.72 5.84 -3.71
C TRP A 90 -7.47 5.41 -2.95
N GLN A 91 -7.36 4.12 -2.70
CA GLN A 91 -6.21 3.53 -2.04
C GLN A 91 -5.38 2.75 -3.06
N LEU A 92 -4.10 3.05 -3.16
CA LEU A 92 -3.18 2.28 -4.00
C LEU A 92 -3.00 0.87 -3.42
N ILE A 93 -3.15 -0.17 -4.25
CA ILE A 93 -2.79 -1.53 -3.86
C ILE A 93 -1.26 -1.61 -3.81
N PHE A 94 -0.70 -1.65 -2.62
CA PHE A 94 0.72 -1.41 -2.44
C PHE A 94 1.54 -2.71 -2.56
N PRO A 95 2.64 -2.73 -3.33
CA PRO A 95 3.57 -3.85 -3.38
C PRO A 95 4.24 -4.07 -2.03
N LYS A 96 4.20 -5.31 -1.51
CA LYS A 96 4.75 -5.69 -0.22
C LYS A 96 6.24 -5.42 -0.12
N ILE A 97 6.97 -5.63 -1.22
CA ILE A 97 8.42 -5.42 -1.28
C ILE A 97 8.84 -3.98 -1.00
N ARG A 98 7.95 -2.99 -1.24
CA ARG A 98 8.21 -1.56 -1.00
C ARG A 98 7.67 -1.05 0.33
N ILE A 99 7.01 -1.90 1.14
CA ILE A 99 6.45 -1.49 2.43
C ILE A 99 7.55 -0.95 3.35
N GLN A 100 8.72 -1.59 3.37
CA GLN A 100 9.83 -1.17 4.23
C GLN A 100 10.33 0.24 3.89
N GLU A 101 10.38 0.61 2.61
CA GLU A 101 10.76 1.96 2.17
C GLU A 101 9.79 3.01 2.71
N VAL A 102 8.48 2.76 2.56
CA VAL A 102 7.43 3.65 3.10
C VAL A 102 7.51 3.78 4.62
N LEU A 103 7.73 2.67 5.33
CA LEU A 103 7.83 2.66 6.78
C LEU A 103 9.08 3.38 7.29
N GLN A 104 10.24 3.15 6.67
CA GLN A 104 11.51 3.78 7.03
C GLN A 104 11.48 5.30 6.80
N GLU A 105 10.99 5.75 5.65
CA GLU A 105 10.93 7.18 5.32
C GLU A 105 9.88 7.91 6.18
N THR A 106 8.80 7.22 6.54
CA THR A 106 7.81 7.68 7.52
C THR A 106 8.44 7.86 8.90
N TYR A 107 9.23 6.88 9.35
CA TYR A 107 9.87 6.90 10.67
C TYR A 107 10.91 8.01 10.80
N ASN A 108 11.79 8.17 9.81
CA ASN A 108 12.81 9.23 9.78
C ASN A 108 12.20 10.65 9.88
N ARG A 109 10.91 10.78 9.59
CA ARG A 109 10.16 12.04 9.62
C ARG A 109 9.24 12.24 10.81
N ALA A 110 9.02 11.24 11.65
CA ALA A 110 8.18 11.38 12.83
C ALA A 110 8.87 12.25 13.90
N SER A 111 9.01 13.55 13.63
CA SER A 111 9.36 14.54 14.65
C SER A 111 8.15 14.72 15.55
N GLY A 112 8.25 14.24 16.80
CA GLY A 112 7.19 14.42 17.82
C GLY A 112 6.75 13.16 18.58
N GLY A 113 7.53 12.09 18.59
CA GLY A 113 7.22 10.90 19.39
C GLY A 113 5.93 10.18 18.94
N HIS A 114 5.21 9.57 19.89
CA HIS A 114 4.05 8.70 19.63
C HIS A 114 2.93 9.35 18.79
N PHE A 115 2.70 10.66 18.99
CA PHE A 115 1.65 11.41 18.30
C PHE A 115 1.94 11.59 16.81
N GLY A 116 3.21 11.76 16.44
CA GLY A 116 3.66 11.83 15.05
C GLY A 116 3.42 10.51 14.31
N VAL A 117 3.67 9.38 14.97
CA VAL A 117 3.44 8.04 14.42
C VAL A 117 1.96 7.80 14.09
N MET A 118 1.04 8.22 14.97
CA MET A 118 -0.40 8.04 14.74
C MET A 118 -0.91 8.86 13.54
N LYS A 119 -0.47 10.11 13.40
CA LYS A 119 -0.80 10.94 12.23
C LYS A 119 -0.33 10.31 10.93
N THR A 120 0.87 9.72 10.90
CA THR A 120 1.38 9.11 9.67
C THR A 120 0.71 7.78 9.35
N LEU A 121 0.44 6.92 10.34
CA LEU A 121 -0.34 5.70 10.14
C LEU A 121 -1.73 5.98 9.56
N ARG A 122 -2.38 7.05 10.03
CA ARG A 122 -3.66 7.50 9.46
C ARG A 122 -3.52 7.85 7.98
N ARG A 123 -2.52 8.67 7.61
CA ARG A 123 -2.27 9.06 6.22
C ARG A 123 -1.94 7.87 5.31
N ILE A 124 -1.16 6.90 5.81
CA ILE A 124 -0.86 5.66 5.08
C ILE A 124 -2.15 4.90 4.80
N ARG A 125 -3.01 4.73 5.81
CA ARG A 125 -4.30 4.02 5.66
C ARG A 125 -5.28 4.75 4.77
N GLU A 126 -5.20 6.07 4.68
CA GLU A 126 -6.05 6.85 3.76
C GLU A 126 -5.65 6.64 2.29
N ARG A 127 -4.38 6.30 2.00
CA ARG A 127 -3.82 6.29 0.63
C ARG A 127 -3.37 4.94 0.11
N PHE A 128 -3.10 3.97 0.98
CA PHE A 128 -2.55 2.67 0.60
C PHE A 128 -3.37 1.53 1.21
N TYR A 129 -3.42 0.42 0.50
CA TYR A 129 -4.03 -0.82 0.94
C TYR A 129 -3.12 -2.00 0.58
N TRP A 130 -2.94 -2.94 1.50
CA TRP A 130 -2.31 -4.23 1.24
C TRP A 130 -2.90 -5.29 2.18
N ASP A 131 -2.77 -6.57 1.84
CA ASP A 131 -3.22 -7.64 2.72
C ASP A 131 -2.62 -7.50 4.11
N ARG A 132 -3.46 -7.64 5.13
CA ARG A 132 -3.13 -7.47 6.55
C ARG A 132 -2.75 -6.06 6.96
N LEU A 133 -2.94 -4.97 6.21
CA LEU A 133 -2.75 -3.62 6.77
C LEU A 133 -3.53 -3.35 8.09
N ARG A 134 -4.66 -4.06 8.30
CA ARG A 134 -5.42 -4.05 9.57
C ARG A 134 -4.94 -5.08 10.60
N ALA A 135 -4.34 -6.19 10.17
CA ALA A 135 -3.87 -7.29 11.03
C ALA A 135 -2.38 -7.18 11.40
N ASP A 136 -1.55 -6.57 10.53
CA ASP A 136 -0.39 -5.75 10.86
C ASP A 136 -0.90 -4.62 11.76
N GLY A 137 -1.23 -4.97 13.01
CA GLY A 137 -1.77 -4.05 13.97
C GLY A 137 -0.80 -2.91 14.22
N ARG A 138 -1.24 -1.90 14.97
CA ARG A 138 -0.36 -0.85 15.49
C ARG A 138 0.95 -1.46 16.04
N ARG A 139 0.91 -2.64 16.65
CA ARG A 139 2.09 -3.36 17.15
C ARG A 139 3.04 -3.83 16.05
N ASP A 140 2.59 -4.42 14.95
CA ASP A 140 3.52 -4.93 13.93
C ASP A 140 4.17 -3.80 13.14
N ILE A 141 3.42 -2.74 12.84
CA ILE A 141 4.00 -1.58 12.16
C ILE A 141 4.92 -0.81 13.10
N VAL A 142 4.52 -0.61 14.36
CA VAL A 142 5.39 0.03 15.38
C VAL A 142 6.59 -0.85 15.71
N GLN A 143 6.45 -2.17 15.80
CA GLN A 143 7.55 -3.10 16.07
C GLN A 143 8.50 -3.21 14.88
N ARG A 144 7.99 -3.21 13.64
CA ARG A 144 8.84 -3.09 12.44
C ARG A 144 9.57 -1.74 12.43
N MET A 145 8.90 -0.64 12.82
CA MET A 145 9.55 0.66 13.03
C MET A 145 10.57 0.65 14.20
N SER A 146 10.32 -0.09 15.27
CA SER A 146 11.24 -0.24 16.41
C SER A 146 12.41 -1.17 16.12
N ASN A 147 12.23 -2.23 15.31
CA ASN A 147 13.31 -3.13 14.90
C ASN A 147 14.30 -2.44 13.95
N LEU A 148 13.89 -1.36 13.29
CA LEU A 148 14.79 -0.46 12.55
C LEU A 148 15.67 0.40 13.48
N GLN A 149 15.41 0.42 14.80
CA GLN A 149 16.24 1.11 15.81
C GLN A 149 17.43 0.27 16.31
N SER A 150 17.48 -1.03 16.02
CA SER A 150 18.57 -1.89 16.46
C SER A 150 19.62 -2.00 15.35
N PRO A 151 20.74 -1.26 15.39
CA PRO A 151 21.86 -1.58 14.52
C PRO A 151 22.26 -3.03 14.81
N LYS A 152 22.49 -3.82 13.75
CA LYS A 152 23.20 -5.09 13.91
C LYS A 152 24.50 -4.73 14.65
N ARG A 153 24.63 -5.20 15.89
CA ARG A 153 25.91 -5.19 16.60
C ARG A 153 26.82 -6.14 15.82
N THR A 154 27.56 -5.59 14.87
CA THR A 154 28.85 -6.13 14.42
C THR A 154 29.94 -5.51 15.25
#